data_AF-A0A8J7ZL98-F1
#
_entry.id   AF-A0A8J7ZL98-F1
#
_cell.length_a   1.000
_cell.length_b   1.000
_cell.length_c   1.000
_cell.angle_alpha   90.00
_cell.angle_beta   90.00
_cell.angle_gamma   90.00
#
_symmetry.space_group_name_H-M   'P 1'
#
loop_
_entity.id
_entity.type
_entity.pdbx_description
1 polymer ?
#
loop_
_entity_poly.entity_id
_entity_poly.type
_entity_poly.pdbx_seq_one_letter_code
_entity_poly.pdbx_strand_id
1 'polypeptide(L)'
;MAVELKYPKKDFTARTDEELFDFGSDPTDMACASYLTDIQRLETLVADGRCDQGAAVILSNDALLWDNQPSGANYDSFKLYDGRTVKGTLAWPEEASLRQSQDRTIRLAGTYTLDWREYTYQYPSQPTGETLFKYCLTAVDG
;
A
#
# COMPACT_ATOMS: atom_id res chain seq x y z
N MET A 1 -1.13 14.78 -14.97
CA MET A 1 -1.41 13.67 -14.03
C MET A 1 -0.12 13.24 -13.34
N ALA A 2 -0.14 13.07 -12.02
CA ALA A 2 0.93 12.48 -11.23
C ALA A 2 0.57 11.04 -10.84
N VAL A 3 1.56 10.13 -10.76
CA VAL A 3 1.33 8.72 -10.42
C VAL A 3 2.37 8.26 -9.41
N GLU A 4 1.90 7.58 -8.36
CA GLU A 4 2.71 6.91 -7.35
C GLU A 4 2.39 5.41 -7.35
N LEU A 5 3.42 4.57 -7.39
CA LEU A 5 3.28 3.11 -7.40
C LEU A 5 4.09 2.50 -6.26
N LYS A 6 3.45 1.61 -5.51
CA LYS A 6 4.07 0.76 -4.50
C LYS A 6 3.88 -0.71 -4.84
N TYR A 7 4.95 -1.48 -4.61
CA TYR A 7 4.96 -2.92 -4.75
C TYR A 7 5.54 -3.59 -3.50
N PRO A 8 4.88 -3.48 -2.34
CA PRO A 8 5.27 -4.27 -1.18
C PRO A 8 5.00 -5.75 -1.49
N LYS A 9 5.94 -6.61 -1.18
CA LYS A 9 5.84 -8.05 -1.49
C LYS A 9 5.84 -8.88 -0.22
N LYS A 10 5.16 -10.02 -0.29
CA LYS A 10 5.36 -11.13 0.64
C LYS A 10 6.62 -11.89 0.26
N ASP A 11 7.15 -12.67 1.20
CA ASP A 11 8.26 -13.57 0.92
C ASP A 11 7.92 -14.51 -0.24
N PHE A 12 8.88 -14.69 -1.12
CA PHE A 12 8.69 -15.43 -2.35
C PHE A 12 9.97 -16.18 -2.68
N THR A 13 9.82 -17.47 -2.97
CA THR A 13 10.90 -18.32 -3.43
C THR A 13 10.51 -18.96 -4.76
N ALA A 14 11.36 -18.81 -5.77
CA ALA A 14 11.19 -19.48 -7.05
C ALA A 14 12.49 -20.08 -7.52
N ARG A 15 12.38 -21.18 -8.27
CA ARG A 15 13.51 -21.78 -8.96
C ARG A 15 13.23 -21.76 -10.46
N THR A 16 14.17 -21.23 -11.23
CA THR A 16 14.15 -21.34 -12.69
C THR A 16 15.47 -21.96 -13.13
N ASP A 17 15.41 -23.11 -13.80
CA ASP A 17 16.57 -23.92 -14.17
C ASP A 17 17.51 -24.18 -12.97
N GLU A 18 18.67 -23.51 -12.94
CA GLU A 18 19.70 -23.63 -11.89
C GLU A 18 19.69 -22.50 -10.87
N GLU A 19 18.88 -21.45 -11.05
CA GLU A 19 18.87 -20.27 -10.18
C GLU A 19 17.75 -20.35 -9.14
N LEU A 20 18.11 -20.06 -7.87
CA LEU A 20 17.18 -19.90 -6.77
C LEU A 20 17.00 -18.40 -6.51
N PHE A 21 15.77 -17.93 -6.63
CA PHE A 21 15.35 -16.61 -6.21
C PHE A 21 14.73 -16.71 -4.83
N ASP A 22 15.29 -15.99 -3.87
CA ASP A 22 14.79 -15.90 -2.50
C ASP A 22 14.62 -14.42 -2.13
N PHE A 23 13.36 -13.98 -2.02
CA PHE A 23 13.01 -12.61 -1.68
C PHE A 23 12.32 -12.56 -0.32
N GLY A 24 12.82 -11.70 0.57
CA GLY A 24 12.16 -11.40 1.84
C GLY A 24 10.90 -10.54 1.68
N SER A 25 10.05 -10.54 2.71
CA SER A 25 8.84 -9.72 2.77
C SER A 25 9.13 -8.27 3.15
N ASP A 26 8.34 -7.34 2.61
CA ASP A 26 8.32 -5.94 3.07
C ASP A 26 7.48 -5.79 4.36
N PRO A 27 7.79 -4.83 5.24
CA PRO A 27 6.99 -4.60 6.45
C PRO A 27 5.60 -4.05 6.11
N THR A 28 4.54 -4.78 6.48
CA THR A 28 3.14 -4.45 6.18
C THR A 28 2.71 -3.09 6.76
N ASP A 29 3.15 -2.79 7.99
CA ASP A 29 2.87 -1.53 8.69
C ASP A 29 3.40 -0.32 7.90
N MET A 30 4.63 -0.44 7.40
CA MET A 30 5.29 0.57 6.59
C MET A 30 4.70 0.69 5.20
N ALA A 31 4.34 -0.43 4.58
CA ALA A 31 3.64 -0.44 3.30
C ALA A 31 2.33 0.35 3.39
N CYS A 32 1.51 0.07 4.39
CA CYS A 32 0.26 0.77 4.66
C CYS A 32 0.45 2.29 4.82
N ALA A 33 1.34 2.71 5.72
CA ALA A 33 1.60 4.13 5.96
C ALA A 33 2.18 4.84 4.73
N SER A 34 3.08 4.17 3.98
CA SER A 34 3.68 4.77 2.78
C SER A 34 2.66 5.03 1.69
N TYR A 35 1.72 4.10 1.45
CA TYR A 35 0.67 4.27 0.45
C TYR A 35 -0.25 5.46 0.78
N LEU A 36 -0.63 5.60 2.05
CA LEU A 36 -1.48 6.73 2.49
C LEU A 36 -0.72 8.06 2.43
N THR A 37 0.60 8.04 2.66
CA THR A 37 1.47 9.21 2.49
C THR A 37 1.55 9.62 1.01
N ASP A 38 1.57 8.66 0.09
CA ASP A 38 1.52 8.95 -1.35
C ASP A 38 0.22 9.63 -1.75
N ILE A 39 -0.93 9.21 -1.19
CA ILE A 39 -2.22 9.89 -1.41
C ILE A 39 -2.15 11.33 -0.91
N GLN A 40 -1.70 11.58 0.33
CA GLN A 40 -1.54 12.94 0.87
C GLN A 40 -0.61 13.81 -0.01
N ARG A 41 0.47 13.22 -0.52
CA ARG A 41 1.40 13.92 -1.41
C ARG A 41 0.74 14.26 -2.75
N LEU A 42 -0.04 13.36 -3.32
CA LEU A 42 -0.81 13.61 -4.53
C LEU A 42 -1.88 14.69 -4.31
N GLU A 43 -2.59 14.67 -3.17
CA GLU A 43 -3.53 15.74 -2.79
C GLU A 43 -2.84 17.11 -2.78
N THR A 44 -1.62 17.16 -2.21
CA THR A 44 -0.81 18.39 -2.17
C THR A 44 -0.44 18.86 -3.59
N LEU A 45 0.04 17.95 -4.44
CA LEU A 45 0.41 18.29 -5.82
C LEU A 45 -0.78 18.81 -6.63
N VAL A 46 -1.96 18.22 -6.46
CA VAL A 46 -3.18 18.64 -7.15
C VAL A 46 -3.66 20.00 -6.62
N ALA A 47 -3.73 20.17 -5.30
CA ALA A 47 -4.14 21.43 -4.67
C ALA A 47 -3.21 22.61 -5.02
N ASP A 48 -1.91 22.36 -5.16
CA ASP A 48 -0.90 23.36 -5.55
C ASP A 48 -0.91 23.65 -7.07
N GLY A 49 -1.81 23.03 -7.84
CA GLY A 49 -1.89 23.20 -9.31
C GLY A 49 -0.66 22.64 -10.04
N ARG A 50 0.08 21.71 -9.42
CA ARG A 50 1.27 21.07 -10.03
C ARG A 50 0.89 19.97 -11.00
N CYS A 51 -0.32 19.43 -10.87
CA CYS A 51 -0.96 18.53 -11.82
C CYS A 51 -2.48 18.60 -11.67
N ASP A 52 -3.23 18.27 -12.72
CA ASP A 52 -4.71 18.30 -12.67
C ASP A 52 -5.29 17.14 -11.86
N GLN A 53 -4.59 16.00 -11.81
CA GLN A 53 -5.05 14.76 -11.20
C GLN A 53 -3.86 13.92 -10.70
N GLY A 54 -4.11 13.08 -9.70
CA GLY A 54 -3.18 12.12 -9.12
C GLY A 54 -3.74 10.70 -9.08
N ALA A 55 -2.86 9.69 -9.11
CA ALA A 55 -3.22 8.30 -8.88
C ALA A 55 -2.18 7.59 -8.01
N ALA A 56 -2.61 7.02 -6.89
CA ALA A 56 -1.82 6.11 -6.08
C ALA A 56 -2.22 4.67 -6.42
N VAL A 57 -1.24 3.81 -6.67
CA VAL A 57 -1.43 2.38 -6.90
C VAL A 57 -0.57 1.60 -5.92
N ILE A 58 -1.19 0.64 -5.23
CA ILE A 58 -0.49 -0.39 -4.49
C ILE A 58 -0.82 -1.73 -5.14
N LEU A 59 0.20 -2.50 -5.51
CA LEU A 59 0.09 -3.85 -6.07
C LEU A 59 0.89 -4.78 -5.16
N SER A 60 0.30 -5.88 -4.71
CA SER A 60 0.97 -6.77 -3.75
C SER A 60 0.45 -8.20 -3.82
N ASN A 61 1.28 -9.14 -3.36
CA ASN A 61 0.89 -10.50 -3.01
C ASN A 61 0.77 -10.72 -1.49
N ASP A 62 0.88 -9.68 -0.65
CA ASP A 62 0.70 -9.80 0.79
C ASP A 62 -0.78 -9.60 1.19
N ALA A 63 -1.46 -10.71 1.50
CA ALA A 63 -2.86 -10.70 1.89
C ALA A 63 -3.14 -9.87 3.15
N LEU A 64 -2.14 -9.64 4.00
CA LEU A 64 -2.27 -8.78 5.18
C LEU A 64 -2.65 -7.33 4.83
N LEU A 65 -2.45 -6.90 3.58
CA LEU A 65 -2.81 -5.57 3.12
C LEU A 65 -4.30 -5.44 2.80
N TRP A 66 -4.94 -6.46 2.23
CA TRP A 66 -6.36 -6.39 1.82
C TRP A 66 -7.30 -7.17 2.74
N ASP A 67 -6.81 -8.08 3.57
CA ASP A 67 -7.63 -8.78 4.55
C ASP A 67 -7.87 -7.92 5.80
N ASN A 68 -9.08 -7.95 6.33
CA ASN A 68 -9.42 -7.22 7.55
C ASN A 68 -8.86 -7.94 8.79
N GLN A 69 -7.61 -7.61 9.13
CA GLN A 69 -6.93 -8.15 10.30
C GLN A 69 -7.51 -7.61 11.62
N PRO A 70 -7.59 -8.42 12.70
CA PRO A 70 -8.04 -7.97 14.01
C PRO A 70 -7.31 -6.72 14.51
N SER A 71 -8.02 -5.86 15.22
CA SER A 71 -7.44 -4.69 15.89
C SER A 71 -6.42 -5.06 16.96
N GLY A 72 -5.56 -4.11 17.32
CA GLY A 72 -4.48 -4.27 18.30
C GLY A 72 -3.08 -4.06 17.72
N ALA A 73 -2.97 -3.80 16.42
CA ALA A 73 -1.69 -3.41 15.83
C ALA A 73 -1.46 -1.91 16.01
N ASN A 74 -0.20 -1.52 16.19
CA ASN A 74 0.22 -0.13 16.28
C ASN A 74 0.04 0.68 14.97
N TYR A 75 -0.46 0.05 13.91
CA TYR A 75 -0.78 0.68 12.62
C TYR A 75 -2.25 0.50 12.23
N ASP A 76 -3.15 0.17 13.18
CA ASP A 76 -4.57 -0.02 12.90
C ASP A 76 -5.20 1.16 12.11
N SER A 77 -4.78 2.38 12.42
CA SER A 77 -5.19 3.60 11.72
C SER A 77 -4.78 3.62 10.24
N PHE A 78 -3.78 2.84 9.83
CA PHE A 78 -3.24 2.80 8.47
C PHE A 78 -3.61 1.55 7.65
N LYS A 79 -4.14 0.48 8.27
CA LYS A 79 -4.54 -0.76 7.56
C LYS A 79 -5.28 -0.52 6.25
N LEU A 80 -5.02 -1.30 5.22
CA LEU A 80 -5.56 -1.07 3.88
C LEU A 80 -6.66 -2.05 3.46
N TYR A 81 -7.31 -2.74 4.40
CA TYR A 81 -8.24 -3.84 4.06
C TYR A 81 -9.33 -3.43 3.06
N ASP A 82 -9.78 -4.41 2.28
CA ASP A 82 -10.75 -4.20 1.21
C ASP A 82 -12.09 -3.64 1.71
N GLY A 83 -12.63 -2.66 1.00
CA GLY A 83 -13.82 -1.90 1.38
C GLY A 83 -13.60 -0.86 2.49
N ARG A 84 -12.39 -0.73 3.06
CA ARG A 84 -12.11 0.29 4.08
C ARG A 84 -12.27 1.69 3.49
N THR A 85 -12.92 2.59 4.23
CA THR A 85 -12.88 4.02 3.92
C THR A 85 -11.83 4.73 4.80
N VAL A 86 -10.91 5.45 4.16
CA VAL A 86 -9.87 6.27 4.81
C VAL A 86 -10.12 7.76 4.56
N LYS A 87 -9.95 8.57 5.60
CA LYS A 87 -10.16 10.03 5.56
C LYS A 87 -9.58 10.71 6.78
N GLY A 88 -9.36 12.02 6.69
CA GLY A 88 -8.96 12.85 7.81
C GLY A 88 -7.57 12.52 8.34
N THR A 89 -7.39 12.64 9.66
CA THR A 89 -6.09 12.44 10.31
C THR A 89 -5.92 10.99 10.75
N LEU A 90 -4.88 10.34 10.25
CA LEU A 90 -4.44 9.00 10.64
C LEU A 90 -3.08 9.15 11.34
N ALA A 91 -2.90 8.51 12.48
CA ALA A 91 -1.68 8.66 13.26
C ALA A 91 -1.19 7.33 13.80
N TRP A 92 0.14 7.23 13.92
CA TRP A 92 0.77 6.23 14.75
C TRP A 92 0.42 6.52 16.22
N PRO A 93 0.18 5.49 17.04
CA PRO A 93 0.00 5.68 18.47
C PRO A 93 1.30 6.19 19.10
N GLU A 94 1.20 6.83 20.26
CA GLU A 94 2.32 7.56 20.88
C GLU A 94 3.52 6.64 21.18
N GLU A 95 3.20 5.41 21.60
CA GLU A 95 4.09 4.31 21.95
C GLU A 95 4.71 3.60 20.73
N ALA A 96 4.31 3.94 19.50
CA ALA A 96 4.93 3.37 18.32
C ALA A 96 6.41 3.78 18.23
N SER A 97 7.29 2.77 18.15
CA SER A 97 8.72 2.97 17.91
C SER A 97 8.95 3.23 16.42
N LEU A 98 8.94 4.51 16.03
CA LEU A 98 9.11 4.94 14.65
C LEU A 98 10.57 5.22 14.28
N ARG A 99 10.89 5.12 12.99
CA ARG A 99 12.15 5.64 12.46
C ARG A 99 12.13 7.17 12.49
N GLN A 100 13.29 7.81 12.70
CA GLN A 100 13.39 9.27 12.84
C GLN A 100 12.78 10.07 11.67
N SER A 101 12.73 9.51 10.47
CA SER A 101 12.20 10.17 9.28
C SER A 101 10.71 9.95 9.03
N GLN A 102 10.02 9.19 9.89
CA GLN A 102 8.59 8.91 9.72
C GLN A 102 7.75 10.00 10.37
N ASP A 103 6.88 10.62 9.57
CA ASP A 103 5.82 11.44 10.14
C ASP A 103 4.90 10.55 10.98
N ARG A 104 4.61 11.02 12.21
CA ARG A 104 3.66 10.37 13.10
C ARG A 104 2.23 10.45 12.57
N THR A 105 1.96 11.38 11.65
CA THR A 105 0.61 11.71 11.19
C THR A 105 0.53 11.79 9.67
N ILE A 106 -0.51 11.20 9.11
CA ILE A 106 -0.93 11.36 7.72
C ILE A 106 -2.26 12.12 7.74
N ARG A 107 -2.40 13.13 6.87
CA ARG A 107 -3.61 13.95 6.78
C ARG A 107 -4.16 13.86 5.37
N LEU A 108 -5.36 13.27 5.25
CA LEU A 108 -6.09 13.17 4.00
C LEU A 108 -7.18 14.25 3.97
N ALA A 109 -7.13 15.11 2.95
CA ALA A 109 -8.19 16.07 2.67
C ALA A 109 -9.43 15.37 2.09
N GLY A 110 -9.21 14.32 1.29
CA GLY A 110 -10.23 13.51 0.67
C GLY A 110 -10.78 12.39 1.55
N THR A 111 -11.76 11.68 1.01
CA THR A 111 -12.30 10.44 1.57
C THR A 111 -12.25 9.37 0.49
N TYR A 112 -11.56 8.27 0.77
CA TYR A 112 -11.27 7.23 -0.22
C TYR A 112 -11.74 5.87 0.29
N THR A 113 -12.56 5.18 -0.50
CA THR A 113 -12.86 3.77 -0.28
C THR A 113 -11.82 2.95 -1.04
N LEU A 114 -11.12 2.08 -0.31
CA LEU A 114 -10.14 1.16 -0.86
C LEU A 114 -10.88 -0.01 -1.51
N ASP A 115 -10.66 -0.19 -2.81
CA ASP A 115 -11.28 -1.22 -3.64
C ASP A 115 -10.17 -2.08 -4.23
N TRP A 116 -9.92 -3.23 -3.60
CA TRP A 116 -8.88 -4.16 -4.02
C TRP A 116 -9.40 -5.08 -5.11
N ARG A 117 -8.64 -5.14 -6.20
CA ARG A 117 -8.97 -5.94 -7.38
C ARG A 117 -7.87 -6.93 -7.65
N GLU A 118 -8.25 -8.12 -8.09
CA GLU A 118 -7.27 -9.11 -8.51
C GLU A 118 -6.47 -8.60 -9.72
N TYR A 119 -5.16 -8.78 -9.65
CA TYR A 119 -4.25 -8.54 -10.75
C TYR A 119 -3.94 -9.86 -11.44
N THR A 120 -4.42 -10.01 -12.67
CA THR A 120 -4.16 -11.20 -13.47
C THR A 120 -2.88 -11.02 -14.29
N TYR A 121 -2.09 -12.07 -14.36
CA TYR A 121 -0.83 -12.10 -15.10
C TYR A 121 -0.60 -13.50 -15.64
N GLN A 122 0.26 -13.61 -16.65
CA GLN A 122 0.70 -14.90 -17.17
C GLN A 122 1.99 -15.29 -16.47
N TYR A 123 2.02 -16.49 -15.91
CA TYR A 123 3.20 -17.01 -15.26
C TYR A 123 4.32 -17.22 -16.28
N PRO A 124 5.51 -16.61 -16.11
CA PRO A 124 6.67 -16.96 -16.90
C PRO A 124 7.29 -18.32 -16.50
N SER A 125 6.85 -18.93 -15.38
CA SER A 125 7.45 -20.11 -14.75
C SER A 125 6.43 -20.93 -13.91
N GLN A 126 6.88 -21.92 -13.12
CA GLN A 126 6.07 -22.68 -12.14
C GLN A 126 6.33 -22.15 -10.70
N PRO A 127 5.66 -21.09 -10.23
CA PRO A 127 5.92 -20.54 -8.90
C PRO A 127 5.35 -21.40 -7.77
N THR A 128 5.96 -21.28 -6.59
CA THR A 128 5.48 -21.80 -5.31
C THR A 128 5.36 -20.66 -4.30
N GLY A 129 4.27 -20.58 -3.54
CA GLY A 129 4.03 -19.51 -2.54
C GLY A 129 2.75 -18.70 -2.82
N GLU A 130 2.66 -17.49 -2.23
CA GLU A 130 1.55 -16.56 -2.47
C GLU A 130 1.65 -15.96 -3.88
N THR A 131 0.80 -16.46 -4.78
CA THR A 131 0.76 -16.05 -6.19
C THR A 131 -0.46 -15.20 -6.53
N LEU A 132 -1.39 -15.01 -5.59
CA LEU A 132 -2.48 -14.06 -5.76
C LEU A 132 -1.94 -12.65 -5.60
N PHE A 133 -1.96 -11.88 -6.68
CA PHE A 133 -1.70 -10.46 -6.62
C PHE A 133 -3.02 -9.70 -6.65
N LYS A 134 -3.13 -8.69 -5.79
CA LYS A 134 -4.19 -7.69 -5.86
C LYS A 134 -3.60 -6.30 -5.94
N TYR A 135 -4.37 -5.38 -6.52
CA TYR A 135 -4.04 -3.96 -6.51
C TYR A 135 -5.20 -3.13 -5.97
N CYS A 136 -4.87 -2.00 -5.36
CA CYS A 136 -5.82 -0.93 -5.05
C CYS A 136 -5.35 0.33 -5.79
N LEU A 137 -6.30 1.01 -6.44
CA LEU A 137 -6.10 2.26 -7.15
C LEU A 137 -6.90 3.36 -6.44
N THR A 138 -6.22 4.40 -5.95
CA THR A 138 -6.85 5.60 -5.40
C THR A 138 -6.60 6.78 -6.34
N ALA A 139 -7.66 7.29 -6.97
CA ALA A 139 -7.63 8.53 -7.73
C ALA A 139 -7.76 9.74 -6.81
N VAL A 140 -7.01 10.79 -7.11
CA VAL A 140 -7.03 12.09 -6.43
C VAL A 140 -7.37 13.15 -7.48
N ASP A 141 -8.53 13.74 -7.35
CA ASP A 141 -9.02 14.81 -8.23
C ASP A 141 -8.95 16.17 -7.51
N GLY A 142 -8.89 17.26 -8.30
CA GLY A 142 -8.80 18.65 -7.81
C GLY A 142 -10.13 19.32 -7.54
#